data_AF-A0A1P8DYS2-F1
#
_entry.id   AF-A0A1P8DYS2-F1
#
_cell.length_a   1.000
_cell.length_b   1.000
_cell.length_c   1.000
_cell.angle_alpha   90.00
_cell.angle_beta   90.00
_cell.angle_gamma   90.00
#
_symmetry.space_group_name_H-M   'P 1'
#
loop_
_entity.id
_entity.type
_entity.pdbx_description
1 polymer ?
#
loop_
_entity_poly.entity_id
_entity_poly.type
_entity_poly.pdbx_seq_one_letter_code
_entity_poly.pdbx_strand_id
1 'polypeptide(L)' 'MSTGLMKDKAGKIIPAHIIQTVNITFNDKPLLDIDWSTAVSANPYLAFKLRAEDSGTLKMVWKDNKGGV' A
#
# COMPACT_ATOMS: atom_id res chain seq x y z
N MET A 1 -8.34 0.35 3.66
CA MET A 1 -8.44 -1.09 3.33
C MET A 1 -9.83 -1.59 3.68
N SER A 2 -10.63 -1.91 2.67
CA SER A 2 -11.87 -2.69 2.77
C SER A 2 -11.65 -3.98 1.98
N THR A 3 -11.90 -5.13 2.60
CA THR A 3 -11.53 -6.44 2.03
C THR A 3 -12.51 -6.98 1.01
N GLY A 4 -13.71 -6.40 0.88
CA GLY A 4 -14.77 -6.97 0.05
C GLY A 4 -15.60 -8.07 0.73
N LEU A 5 -15.26 -8.45 1.97
CA LEU A 5 -15.89 -9.57 2.68
C LEU A 5 -16.93 -9.12 3.72
N MET A 6 -16.91 -7.84 4.09
CA MET A 6 -17.82 -7.27 5.08
C MET A 6 -19.17 -6.88 4.45
N LYS A 7 -20.22 -6.94 5.26
CA LYS A 7 -21.55 -6.44 4.90
C LYS A 7 -21.90 -5.21 5.73
N ASP A 8 -22.67 -4.30 5.14
CA ASP A 8 -23.25 -3.17 5.86
C ASP A 8 -24.44 -3.60 6.72
N LYS A 9 -25.05 -2.64 7.43
CA LYS A 9 -26.24 -2.88 8.27
C LYS A 9 -27.47 -3.35 7.47
N ALA A 10 -27.52 -3.09 6.17
CA ALA A 10 -28.57 -3.52 5.27
C ALA A 10 -28.26 -4.87 4.60
N GLY A 11 -27.14 -5.51 4.95
CA GLY A 11 -26.70 -6.80 4.41
C GLY A 11 -26.02 -6.72 3.04
N LYS A 12 -25.76 -5.52 2.50
CA LYS A 12 -25.05 -5.34 1.22
C LYS A 12 -23.56 -5.51 1.41
N ILE A 13 -22.91 -6.13 0.43
CA ILE A 13 -21.44 -6.29 0.42
C ILE A 13 -20.78 -4.93 0.25
N ILE A 14 -19.80 -4.64 1.10
CA ILE A 14 -18.94 -3.45 0.97
C ILE A 14 -17.86 -3.77 -0.06
N PRO A 15 -17.76 -3.04 -1.19
CA PRO A 15 -16.74 -3.32 -2.21
C PRO A 15 -15.32 -3.26 -1.66
N ALA A 16 -14.43 -4.07 -2.24
CA ALA A 16 -13.02 -4.05 -1.90
C ALA A 16 -12.40 -2.70 -2.27
N HIS A 17 -11.72 -2.08 -1.31
CA HIS A 17 -10.93 -0.86 -1.53
C HIS A 17 -9.63 -0.98 -0.76
N ILE A 18 -8.61 -1.43 -1.46
CA ILE A 18 -7.29 -1.73 -0.89
C ILE A 18 -6.22 -0.99 -1.66
N ILE A 19 -5.16 -0.65 -0.93
CA ILE A 19 -3.87 -0.34 -1.53
C ILE A 19 -3.33 -1.64 -2.11
N GLN A 20 -2.99 -1.63 -3.39
CA GLN A 20 -2.49 -2.78 -4.14
C GLN A 20 -0.97 -2.80 -4.19
N THR A 21 -0.34 -1.65 -4.43
CA THR A 21 1.11 -1.59 -4.60
C THR A 21 1.73 -0.45 -3.83
N VAL A 22 2.93 -0.72 -3.33
CA VAL A 22 3.79 0.26 -2.66
C VAL A 22 5.12 0.26 -3.39
N ASN A 23 5.45 1.38 -4.02
CA ASN A 23 6.72 1.53 -4.70
C ASN A 23 7.59 2.51 -3.91
N ILE A 24 8.78 2.05 -3.55
CA ILE A 24 9.76 2.85 -2.82
C ILE A 24 10.98 3.00 -3.69
N THR A 25 11.39 4.25 -3.92
CA THR A 25 12.63 4.57 -4.62
C THR A 25 13.57 5.35 -3.71
N PHE A 26 14.88 5.14 -3.90
CA PHE A 26 15.93 5.93 -3.27
C PHE A 26 16.82 6.51 -4.36
N ASN A 27 16.91 7.85 -4.42
CA ASN A 27 17.59 8.56 -5.51
C ASN A 27 17.12 8.07 -6.91
N ASP A 28 15.79 7.97 -7.07
CA ASP A 28 15.08 7.51 -8.27
C ASP A 28 15.37 6.06 -8.70
N LYS A 29 16.14 5.31 -7.92
CA LYS A 29 16.36 3.87 -8.13
C LYS A 29 15.31 3.08 -7.35
N PRO A 30 14.68 2.05 -7.96
CA PRO A 30 13.81 1.13 -7.25
C PRO A 30 14.52 0.50 -6.06
N LEU A 31 13.92 0.62 -4.88
CA LEU A 31 14.42 0.02 -3.65
C LEU A 31 13.54 -1.15 -3.22
N LEU A 32 12.23 -0.92 -3.14
CA LEU A 32 11.24 -1.93 -2.76
C LEU A 32 10.03 -1.80 -3.67
N ASP A 33 9.54 -2.96 -4.10
CA ASP A 33 8.24 -3.13 -4.72
C ASP A 33 7.46 -4.13 -3.87
N ILE A 34 6.25 -3.74 -3.44
CA ILE A 34 5.47 -4.51 -2.50
C ILE A 34 4.04 -4.61 -3.02
N ASP A 35 3.59 -5.84 -3.23
CA ASP A 35 2.21 -6.17 -3.51
C ASP A 35 1.44 -6.41 -2.20
N TRP A 36 0.37 -5.65 -2.02
CA TRP A 36 -0.56 -5.79 -0.91
C TRP A 36 -1.86 -6.40 -1.36
N SER A 37 -2.43 -7.21 -0.47
CA SER A 37 -3.67 -7.95 -0.70
C SER A 37 -4.69 -7.65 0.39
N THR A 38 -5.86 -8.27 0.28
CA THR A 38 -6.98 -8.10 1.21
C THR A 38 -6.68 -8.55 2.65
N ALA A 39 -5.58 -9.28 2.89
CA ALA A 39 -5.18 -9.70 4.23
C ALA A 39 -4.50 -8.58 5.04
N VAL A 40 -4.16 -7.45 4.40
CA VAL A 40 -3.54 -6.31 5.09
C VAL A 40 -4.60 -5.47 5.80
N SER A 41 -4.35 -5.19 7.08
CA SER A 41 -5.25 -4.44 7.97
C SER A 41 -5.56 -3.02 7.46
N ALA A 42 -6.67 -2.45 7.95
CA ALA A 42 -6.97 -1.02 7.76
C ALA A 42 -5.86 -0.12 8.31
N ASN A 43 -5.65 1.04 7.66
CA ASN A 43 -4.57 2.00 7.94
C ASN A 43 -3.20 1.32 8.06
N PRO A 44 -2.75 0.72 6.96
CA PRO A 44 -1.63 -0.21 7.01
C PRO A 44 -0.32 0.53 7.26
N TYR A 45 0.57 -0.14 7.99
CA TYR A 45 1.86 0.38 8.40
C TYR A 45 2.98 -0.47 7.80
N LEU A 46 3.94 0.18 7.16
CA LEU A 46 5.13 -0.45 6.60
C LEU A 46 6.37 0.13 7.27
N ALA A 47 7.20 -0.76 7.83
CA ALA A 47 8.53 -0.44 8.29
C ALA A 47 9.53 -1.36 7.61
N PHE A 48 10.63 -0.78 7.14
CA PHE A 48 11.74 -1.53 6.55
C PHE A 48 13.06 -0.88 6.98
N LYS A 49 14.14 -1.63 6.84
CA LYS A 49 15.49 -1.12 7.08
C LYS A 49 16.17 -0.86 5.75
N LEU A 50 16.86 0.27 5.65
CA LEU A 50 17.73 0.62 4.54
C LEU A 50 19.10 0.97 5.11
N ARG A 51 20.15 0.52 4.43
CA ARG A 51 21.49 1.05 4.64
C ARG A 51 21.75 2.10 3.56
N ALA A 52 21.83 3.36 3.98
CA ALA A 52 22.19 4.44 3.07
C ALA A 52 23.72 4.51 2.95
N GLU A 53 24.23 4.33 1.73
CA GLU A 53 25.66 4.54 1.43
C GLU A 53 25.94 6.02 1.11
N ASP A 54 24.95 6.71 0.55
CA ASP A 54 24.99 8.12 0.20
C ASP A 54 23.79 8.87 0.76
N SER A 55 23.88 10.21 0.79
CA SER A 55 22.72 11.06 1.06
C SER A 55 21.76 11.07 -0.14
N GLY A 56 20.47 11.18 0.12
CA GLY A 56 19.49 11.06 -0.95
C GLY A 56 18.05 11.26 -0.54
N THR A 57 17.16 11.16 -1.54
CA THR A 57 15.71 11.27 -1.36
C THR A 57 15.07 9.89 -1.39
N LEU A 58 14.31 9.59 -0.35
CA LEU A 58 13.44 8.42 -0.30
C LEU A 58 12.03 8.86 -0.74
N LYS A 59 11.50 8.21 -1.78
CA LYS A 59 10.15 8.46 -2.29
C LYS A 59 9.33 7.19 -2.13
N MET A 60 8.12 7.33 -1.59
CA MET A 60 7.17 6.25 -1.39
C MET A 60 5.86 6.61 -2.10
N VAL A 61 5.34 5.69 -2.90
CA VAL A 61 4.10 5.86 -3.67
C VAL A 61 3.19 4.69 -3.38
N TRP A 62 1.94 4.97 -3.04
CA TRP A 62 0.94 3.98 -2.63
C TRP A 62 -0.21 4.01 -3.63
N LYS A 63 -0.46 2.92 -4.36
CA LYS A 63 -1.53 2.87 -5.35
C LYS A 63 -2.67 2.01 -4.88
N ASP A 64 -3.90 2.52 -4.95
CA ASP A 64 -5.10 1.76 -4.62
C ASP A 64 -5.82 1.17 -5.85
N ASN A 65 -6.71 0.21 -5.60
CA ASN A 65 -7.48 -0.46 -6.64
C ASN A 65 -8.58 0.41 -7.28
N LYS A 66 -8.71 1.68 -6.88
CA LYS A 66 -9.64 2.66 -7.46
C LYS A 66 -8.90 3.78 -8.21
N GLY A 67 -7.59 3.65 -8.40
CA GLY A 67 -6.76 4.62 -9.13
C GLY A 67 -6.22 5.77 -8.29
N GLY A 68 -6.34 5.72 -6.96
CA GLY A 68 -5.68 6.65 -6.04
C GLY A 68 -4.17 6.42 -5.98
N VAL A 69 -3.40 7.50 -5.77
CA VAL A 69 -1.93 7.55 -5.69
C VAL A 69 -1.48 8.53 -4.60
#